data_AF-W1VLF8-F1
#
_entry.id   AF-W1VLF8-F1
#
_cell.length_a   1.000
_cell.length_b   1.000
_cell.length_c   1.000
_cell.angle_alpha   90.00
_cell.angle_beta   90.00
_cell.angle_gamma   90.00
#
_symmetry.space_group_name_H-M   'P 1'
#
loop_
_entity.id
_entity.type
_entity.pdbx_description
1 polymer ?
#
loop_
_entity_poly.entity_id
_entity_poly.type
_entity_poly.pdbx_seq_one_letter_code
_entity_poly.pdbx_strand_id
1 'polypeptide(L)'
;WQQPLVVALTQADGLSIVHETVYENRFGFTSALRKMGATIQVYRECLGGSACRFGQRNFYHSAVISGPSPLHGADIEVPDLRGGFSHLIAALAAEGTSRVEGINLIDRGYEHFMSKLAALEADVTRLA
;
A
#
# COMPACT_ATOMS: atom_id res chain seq x y z
N TRP A 1 0.71 -8.12 5.84
CA TRP A 1 -0.13 -7.25 6.69
C TRP A 1 0.38 -5.82 6.78
N GLN A 2 1.71 -5.58 6.84
CA GLN A 2 2.25 -4.21 6.85
C GLN A 2 1.73 -3.31 5.72
N GLN A 3 1.70 -3.79 4.46
CA GLN A 3 1.32 -2.94 3.32
C GLN A 3 -0.17 -2.55 3.32
N PRO A 4 -1.15 -3.47 3.54
CA PRO A 4 -2.55 -3.07 3.70
C PRO A 4 -2.79 -2.15 4.90
N LEU A 5 -2.06 -2.37 6.00
CA LEU A 5 -2.15 -1.50 7.17
C LEU A 5 -1.74 -0.07 6.81
N VAL A 6 -0.69 0.13 6.02
CA VAL A 6 -0.30 1.48 5.57
C VAL A 6 -1.41 2.17 4.80
N VAL A 7 -2.22 1.46 4.00
CA VAL A 7 -3.38 2.05 3.33
C VAL A 7 -4.42 2.51 4.35
N ALA A 8 -4.72 1.71 5.37
CA ALA A 8 -5.61 2.16 6.45
C ALA A 8 -5.05 3.37 7.20
N LEU A 9 -3.73 3.43 7.43
CA LEU A 9 -3.07 4.57 8.08
C LEU A 9 -3.11 5.85 7.24
N THR A 10 -3.25 5.79 5.92
CA THR A 10 -3.49 7.01 5.13
C THR A 10 -4.87 7.61 5.43
N GLN A 11 -5.82 6.82 5.95
CA GLN A 11 -7.17 7.28 6.28
C GLN A 11 -7.34 7.63 7.76
N ALA A 12 -6.35 7.34 8.61
CA ALA A 12 -6.41 7.60 10.04
C ALA A 12 -6.05 9.06 10.37
N ASP A 13 -6.62 9.62 11.44
CA ASP A 13 -6.26 10.96 11.91
C ASP A 13 -4.86 11.01 12.55
N GLY A 14 -3.99 11.88 12.04
CA GLY A 14 -2.69 12.19 12.62
C GLY A 14 -1.50 11.52 11.94
N LEU A 15 -0.41 11.39 12.70
CA LEU A 15 0.86 10.84 12.22
C LEU A 15 1.07 9.41 12.70
N SER A 16 1.38 8.53 11.77
CA SER A 16 1.71 7.13 12.04
C SER A 16 3.12 6.83 11.58
N ILE A 17 3.85 6.05 12.39
CA ILE A 17 5.20 5.58 12.06
C ILE A 17 5.15 4.07 11.88
N VAL A 18 5.59 3.60 10.71
CA VAL A 18 5.77 2.16 10.44
C VAL A 18 7.26 1.85 10.35
N HIS A 19 7.73 0.99 11.23
CA HIS A 19 9.12 0.52 11.26
C HIS A 19 9.19 -0.95 10.80
N GLU A 20 9.80 -1.20 9.65
CA GLU A 20 10.01 -2.54 9.08
C GLU A 20 11.33 -3.13 9.57
N THR A 21 11.27 -4.30 10.19
CA THR A 21 12.43 -4.90 10.87
C THR A 21 12.93 -6.19 10.21
N VAL A 22 12.24 -6.67 9.17
CA VAL A 22 12.47 -7.98 8.54
C VAL A 22 13.02 -7.84 7.12
N TYR A 23 12.39 -7.00 6.29
CA TYR A 23 12.69 -6.86 4.86
C TYR A 23 13.30 -5.52 4.48
N GLU A 24 14.35 -5.55 3.67
CA GLU A 24 15.19 -4.38 3.34
C GLU A 24 14.61 -3.42 2.28
N ASN A 25 13.57 -3.86 1.55
CA ASN A 25 12.94 -3.07 0.50
C ASN A 25 11.42 -3.30 0.43
N ARG A 26 10.72 -3.07 1.55
CA ARG A 26 9.27 -3.36 1.64
C ARG A 26 8.36 -2.17 1.30
N PHE A 27 8.91 -0.96 1.25
CA PHE A 27 8.13 0.27 1.05
C PHE A 27 7.95 0.68 -0.42
N GLY A 28 8.36 -0.15 -1.38
CA GLY A 28 8.21 0.16 -2.82
C GLY A 28 6.77 0.54 -3.22
N PHE A 29 5.78 -0.13 -2.64
CA PHE A 29 4.36 0.13 -2.88
C PHE A 29 3.89 1.56 -2.50
N THR A 30 4.65 2.28 -1.67
CA THR A 30 4.24 3.63 -1.22
C THR A 30 4.27 4.67 -2.35
N SER A 31 4.99 4.41 -3.45
CA SER A 31 5.01 5.30 -4.61
C SER A 31 3.63 5.44 -5.27
N ALA A 32 2.91 4.33 -5.44
CA ALA A 32 1.55 4.35 -5.98
C ALA A 32 0.59 5.08 -5.04
N LEU A 33 0.69 4.84 -3.73
CA LEU A 33 -0.13 5.55 -2.75
C LEU A 33 0.12 7.06 -2.78
N ARG A 34 1.38 7.50 -2.89
CA ARG A 34 1.71 8.92 -3.10
C ARG A 34 1.12 9.46 -4.40
N LYS A 35 1.17 8.70 -5.48
CA LYS A 35 0.53 9.07 -6.77
C LYS A 35 -0.99 9.27 -6.62
N MET A 36 -1.61 8.50 -5.72
CA MET A 36 -3.02 8.62 -5.37
C MET A 36 -3.32 9.72 -4.33
N GLY A 37 -2.32 10.51 -3.90
CA GLY A 37 -2.53 11.62 -2.96
C GLY A 37 -2.13 11.35 -1.51
N ALA A 38 -1.63 10.16 -1.18
CA ALA A 38 -1.17 9.86 0.18
C ALA A 38 0.06 10.67 0.58
N THR A 39 0.07 11.24 1.78
CA THR A 39 1.25 11.88 2.36
C THR A 39 2.11 10.85 3.10
N ILE A 40 3.12 10.30 2.41
CA ILE A 40 4.01 9.25 2.95
C ILE A 40 5.47 9.59 2.68
N GLN A 41 6.28 9.69 3.74
CA GLN A 41 7.74 9.85 3.62
C GLN A 41 8.46 8.60 4.13
N VAL A 42 9.43 8.10 3.36
CA VAL A 42 10.27 6.95 3.74
C VAL A 42 11.63 7.41 4.23
N TYR A 43 12.19 6.68 5.19
CA TYR A 43 13.41 7.02 5.93
C TYR A 43 14.33 5.81 6.04
N ARG A 44 15.64 6.09 6.15
CA ARG A 44 16.68 5.07 6.39
C ARG A 44 17.01 4.95 7.86
N GLU A 45 16.52 5.86 8.67
CA GLU A 45 16.69 5.87 10.11
C GLU A 45 15.64 4.95 10.76
N CYS A 46 15.99 4.31 11.87
CA CYS A 46 15.02 3.64 12.74
C CYS A 46 14.18 4.71 13.44
N LEU A 47 12.98 5.00 12.92
CA LEU A 47 12.07 5.97 13.54
C LEU A 47 11.15 5.33 14.60
N GLY A 48 11.24 4.01 14.80
CA GLY A 48 10.56 3.30 15.88
C GLY A 48 11.37 3.25 17.18
N GLY A 49 10.71 2.92 18.29
CA GLY A 49 11.36 2.83 19.62
C GLY A 49 12.30 1.64 19.82
N SER A 50 12.46 0.76 18.82
CA SER A 50 13.30 -0.43 18.91
C SER A 50 14.29 -0.46 17.75
N ALA A 51 15.54 -0.85 18.01
CA ALA A 51 16.52 -1.07 16.95
C ALA A 51 16.07 -2.24 16.06
N CYS A 52 16.39 -2.17 14.77
CA CYS A 52 16.18 -3.26 13.83
C CYS A 52 17.50 -3.77 13.23
N ARG A 53 17.46 -4.92 12.57
CA ARG A 53 18.63 -5.55 11.92
C ARG A 53 19.27 -4.71 10.81
N PHE A 54 18.60 -3.65 10.37
CA PHE A 54 19.12 -2.73 9.37
C PHE A 54 19.95 -1.61 10.00
N GLY A 55 19.64 -1.16 11.22
CA GLY A 55 20.40 -0.12 11.91
C GLY A 55 20.64 1.10 11.00
N GLN A 56 21.90 1.50 10.82
CA GLN A 56 22.30 2.58 9.91
C GLN A 56 22.69 2.11 8.50
N ARG A 57 22.28 0.90 8.09
CA ARG A 57 22.50 0.42 6.71
C ARG A 57 21.61 1.21 5.75
N ASN A 58 22.04 1.30 4.48
CA ASN A 58 21.41 2.11 3.43
C ASN A 58 20.05 1.57 2.90
N PHE A 59 19.17 1.11 3.79
CA PHE A 59 17.84 0.58 3.46
C PHE A 59 16.73 1.48 3.98
N TYR A 60 15.71 1.71 3.15
CA TYR A 60 14.49 2.40 3.59
C TYR A 60 13.62 1.44 4.39
N HIS A 61 13.61 1.63 5.70
CA HIS A 61 12.96 0.70 6.62
C HIS A 61 12.06 1.39 7.65
N SER A 62 11.90 2.71 7.56
CA SER A 62 10.84 3.43 8.27
C SER A 62 9.99 4.24 7.30
N ALA A 63 8.72 4.41 7.62
CA ALA A 63 7.82 5.31 6.91
C ALA A 63 7.00 6.13 7.90
N VAL A 64 6.83 7.42 7.60
CA VAL A 64 5.89 8.32 8.28
C VAL A 64 4.71 8.54 7.34
N ILE A 65 3.52 8.25 7.84
CA ILE A 65 2.25 8.40 7.12
C ILE A 65 1.46 9.50 7.84
N SER A 66 1.04 10.52 7.10
CA SER A 66 0.17 11.57 7.61
C SER A 66 -1.24 11.38 7.05
N GLY A 67 -2.20 11.12 7.92
CA GLY A 67 -3.61 11.05 7.57
C GLY A 67 -4.46 12.09 8.33
N PRO A 68 -5.71 12.27 7.91
CA PRO A 68 -6.32 11.63 6.74
C PRO A 68 -5.77 12.23 5.43
N SER A 69 -5.51 11.37 4.45
CA SER A 69 -5.14 11.68 3.08
C SER A 69 -6.23 11.12 2.16
N PRO A 70 -7.16 11.95 1.64
CA PRO A 70 -8.09 11.53 0.60
C PRO A 70 -7.31 10.93 -0.56
N LEU A 71 -7.66 9.71 -0.94
CA LEU A 71 -7.06 9.06 -2.10
C LEU A 71 -7.87 9.39 -3.35
N HIS A 72 -7.20 9.57 -4.47
CA HIS A 72 -7.82 9.85 -5.75
C HIS A 72 -7.47 8.78 -6.78
N GLY A 73 -8.39 8.57 -7.72
CA GLY A 73 -8.24 7.63 -8.82
C GLY A 73 -6.95 7.86 -9.60
N ALA A 74 -6.21 6.78 -9.85
CA ALA A 74 -4.97 6.84 -10.62
C ALA A 74 -4.72 5.57 -11.43
N ASP A 75 -3.87 5.70 -12.45
CA ASP A 75 -3.28 4.56 -13.14
C ASP A 75 -2.13 3.99 -12.29
N ILE A 76 -2.26 2.75 -11.82
CA ILE A 76 -1.27 2.09 -10.96
C ILE A 76 -0.98 0.67 -11.44
N GLU A 77 0.25 0.21 -11.23
CA GLU A 77 0.70 -1.12 -11.61
C GLU A 77 1.01 -1.95 -10.36
N VAL A 78 0.50 -3.17 -10.29
CA VAL A 78 0.78 -4.12 -9.21
C VAL A 78 2.22 -4.64 -9.33
N PRO A 79 3.12 -4.36 -8.37
CA PRO A 79 4.54 -4.75 -8.50
C PRO A 79 4.82 -6.19 -8.07
N ASP A 80 4.00 -6.72 -7.15
CA ASP A 80 4.14 -8.05 -6.57
C ASP A 80 2.82 -8.47 -5.88
N LEU A 81 2.74 -9.70 -5.38
CA LEU A 81 1.53 -10.25 -4.74
C LEU A 81 1.04 -9.41 -3.54
N ARG A 82 1.95 -8.99 -2.64
CA ARG A 82 1.56 -8.34 -1.37
C ARG A 82 1.41 -6.82 -1.53
N GLY A 83 2.32 -6.18 -2.28
CA GLY A 83 2.21 -4.79 -2.68
C GLY A 83 0.97 -4.55 -3.53
N GLY A 84 0.69 -5.48 -4.44
CA GLY A 84 -0.47 -5.45 -5.33
C GLY A 84 -1.81 -5.43 -4.61
N PHE A 85 -1.96 -6.28 -3.60
CA PHE A 85 -3.18 -6.28 -2.78
C PHE A 85 -3.43 -4.91 -2.12
N SER A 86 -2.36 -4.21 -1.71
CA SER A 86 -2.48 -2.88 -1.10
C SER A 86 -2.83 -1.80 -2.12
N HIS A 87 -2.35 -1.91 -3.36
CA HIS A 87 -2.76 -1.03 -4.46
C HIS A 87 -4.24 -1.16 -4.76
N LEU A 88 -4.77 -2.39 -4.76
CA LEU A 88 -6.20 -2.56 -5.00
C LEU A 88 -7.05 -2.02 -3.84
N ILE A 89 -6.66 -2.25 -2.59
CA ILE A 89 -7.37 -1.66 -1.44
C ILE A 89 -7.36 -0.13 -1.55
N ALA A 90 -6.21 0.46 -1.91
CA ALA A 90 -6.12 1.90 -2.11
C ALA A 90 -7.03 2.39 -3.24
N ALA A 91 -7.08 1.67 -4.37
CA ALA A 91 -7.97 1.96 -5.50
C ALA A 91 -9.44 1.91 -5.13
N LEU A 92 -9.84 0.94 -4.30
CA LEU A 92 -11.21 0.80 -3.78
C LEU A 92 -11.59 1.90 -2.78
N ALA A 93 -10.62 2.43 -2.04
CA ALA A 93 -10.83 3.51 -1.09
C ALA A 93 -10.73 4.91 -1.71
N ALA A 94 -10.32 5.01 -2.98
CA ALA A 94 -10.08 6.28 -3.65
C ALA A 94 -11.36 6.88 -4.23
N GLU A 95 -11.43 8.21 -4.22
CA GLU A 95 -12.44 8.97 -4.95
C GLU A 95 -12.15 8.93 -6.46
N GLY A 96 -13.18 8.64 -7.24
CA GLY A 96 -13.09 8.50 -8.70
C GLY A 96 -12.71 7.08 -9.14
N THR A 97 -12.20 6.95 -10.37
CA THR A 97 -11.89 5.64 -10.97
C THR A 97 -10.39 5.44 -11.07
N SER A 98 -9.90 4.30 -10.58
CA SER A 98 -8.50 3.88 -10.75
C SER A 98 -8.38 2.80 -11.83
N ARG A 99 -7.30 2.83 -12.63
CA ARG A 99 -6.94 1.72 -13.51
C ARG A 99 -5.79 0.94 -12.87
N VAL A 100 -6.02 -0.35 -12.61
CA VAL A 100 -5.03 -1.22 -11.95
C VAL A 100 -4.53 -2.27 -12.94
N GLU A 101 -3.24 -2.20 -13.27
CA GLU A 101 -2.58 -3.16 -14.16
C GLU A 101 -1.84 -4.24 -13.35
N GLY A 102 -1.59 -5.41 -13.97
CA GLY A 102 -0.83 -6.50 -13.33
C GLY A 102 -1.62 -7.34 -12.30
N ILE A 103 -2.95 -7.28 -12.31
CA ILE A 103 -3.82 -7.97 -11.33
C ILE A 103 -3.59 -9.50 -11.28
N ASN A 104 -3.12 -10.10 -12.38
CA ASN A 104 -2.79 -11.54 -12.47
C ASN A 104 -1.78 -11.98 -11.40
N LEU A 105 -0.94 -11.06 -10.89
CA LEU A 105 0.00 -11.35 -9.81
C LEU A 105 -0.71 -11.61 -8.47
N ILE A 106 -1.90 -11.04 -8.26
CA ILE A 106 -2.71 -11.23 -7.06
C ILE A 106 -3.37 -12.62 -7.07
N ASP A 107 -3.78 -13.10 -8.25
CA ASP A 107 -4.41 -14.41 -8.43
C ASP A 107 -3.52 -15.57 -7.93
N ARG A 108 -2.19 -15.36 -7.85
CA ARG A 108 -1.22 -16.34 -7.32
C ARG A 108 -1.32 -16.60 -5.81
N GLY A 109 -1.98 -15.72 -5.05
CA GLY A 109 -2.08 -15.84 -3.60
C GLY A 109 -3.45 -15.54 -3.01
N TYR A 110 -4.41 -15.10 -3.84
CA TYR A 110 -5.78 -14.83 -3.43
C TYR A 110 -6.75 -15.56 -4.35
N GLU A 111 -7.22 -16.71 -3.89
CA GLU A 111 -8.21 -17.50 -4.61
C GLU A 111 -9.58 -16.78 -4.65
N HIS A 112 -10.25 -16.86 -5.80
CA HIS A 112 -11.59 -16.28 -6.05
C HIS A 112 -11.69 -14.81 -5.67
N PHE A 113 -10.63 -14.03 -5.93
CA PHE A 113 -10.53 -12.67 -5.43
C PHE A 113 -11.63 -11.74 -5.98
N MET A 114 -11.86 -11.78 -7.29
CA MET A 114 -12.94 -11.00 -7.93
C MET A 114 -14.32 -11.37 -7.38
N SER A 115 -14.58 -12.66 -7.14
CA SER A 115 -15.84 -13.12 -6.57
C SER A 115 -16.04 -12.60 -5.14
N LYS A 116 -14.98 -12.53 -4.34
CA LYS A 116 -15.03 -11.95 -2.98
C LYS A 116 -15.27 -10.45 -3.00
N LEU A 117 -14.69 -9.72 -3.95
CA LEU A 117 -14.95 -8.29 -4.12
C LEU A 117 -16.39 -8.02 -4.56
N ALA A 118 -16.90 -8.80 -5.52
CA ALA A 118 -18.30 -8.72 -5.95
C ALA A 118 -19.28 -9.03 -4.80
N ALA A 119 -18.96 -10.02 -3.94
CA ALA A 119 -19.75 -10.35 -2.77
C ALA A 119 -19.74 -9.24 -1.68
N LEU A 120 -18.75 -8.35 -1.72
CA LEU A 120 -18.68 -7.13 -0.90
C LEU A 120 -19.24 -5.91 -1.62
N GLU A 121 -19.90 -6.10 -2.77
CA GLU A 121 -20.49 -5.04 -3.60
C GLU A 121 -19.47 -3.99 -4.06
N ALA A 122 -18.19 -4.37 -4.20
CA ALA A 122 -17.16 -3.49 -4.71
C ALA A 122 -17.38 -3.22 -6.20
N ASP A 123 -17.35 -1.94 -6.59
CA ASP A 123 -17.43 -1.52 -8.00
C ASP A 123 -16.08 -1.74 -8.70
N VAL A 124 -15.91 -2.95 -9.25
CA VAL A 124 -14.70 -3.36 -9.96
C VAL A 124 -15.07 -4.12 -11.22
N THR A 125 -14.50 -3.71 -12.34
CA THR A 125 -14.62 -4.42 -13.62
C THR A 125 -13.24 -4.80 -14.14
N ARG A 126 -13.06 -6.07 -14.52
CA ARG A 126 -11.84 -6.53 -15.19
C ARG A 126 -12.00 -6.32 -16.69
N LEU A 127 -11.12 -5.51 -17.28
CA LEU A 127 -11.08 -5.30 -18.72
C LEU A 127 -10.36 -6.50 -19.38
N ALA A 128 -10.86 -6.91 -20.55
CA ALA A 128 -10.35 -8.04 -21.31
C ALA A 128 -9.08 -7.69 -22.11
#